data_AF-A0A4P9XV63-F1
#
_entry.id   AF-A0A4P9XV63-F1
#
_cell.length_a   1.000
_cell.length_b   1.000
_cell.length_c   1.000
_cell.angle_alpha   90.00
_cell.angle_beta   90.00
_cell.angle_gamma   90.00
#
_symmetry.space_group_name_H-M   'P 1'
#
loop_
_entity.id
_entity.type
_entity.pdbx_description
1 polymer ?
#
loop_
_entity_poly.entity_id
_entity_poly.type
_entity_poly.pdbx_seq_one_letter_code
_entity_poly.pdbx_strand_id
1 'polypeptide(L)'
;LSSVSAHMNMAKPVPRGYYHPQPKGAKGAPKADGGIRGPAEQLCKGKPVGEIVGTYKAGSTIDVEIEGTAPHDGGHCQFAISYDDKTYVVIKDVMKDCADKVKKVQVQLPDNIPSAKRATFAWAWINAGGQYQYYMNCADIAIEGSENGSLSGKKLLVANILGGPRI
;
A
#
# COMPACT_ATOMS: atom_id res chain seq x y z
N LEU A 1 7.70 -19.73 -22.62
CA LEU A 1 6.37 -20.03 -22.04
C LEU A 1 6.54 -20.34 -20.55
N SER A 2 6.30 -19.34 -19.71
CA SER A 2 5.83 -19.44 -18.33
C SER A 2 5.79 -18.00 -17.80
N SER A 3 4.70 -17.30 -18.09
CA SER A 3 4.34 -16.12 -17.31
C SER A 3 3.93 -16.66 -15.95
N VAL A 4 4.87 -16.78 -15.02
CA VAL A 4 4.48 -16.85 -13.62
C VAL A 4 3.93 -15.46 -13.32
N SER A 5 2.60 -15.32 -13.33
CA SER A 5 1.92 -14.16 -12.77
C SER A 5 2.15 -14.21 -11.26
N ALA A 6 3.35 -13.74 -10.91
CA ALA A 6 3.97 -13.72 -9.61
C ALA A 6 3.64 -12.37 -8.95
N HIS A 7 2.63 -12.31 -8.08
CA HIS A 7 1.90 -11.08 -7.80
C HIS A 7 1.57 -10.95 -6.29
N MET A 8 2.02 -9.85 -5.65
CA MET A 8 1.82 -9.54 -4.22
C MET A 8 0.92 -8.31 -4.06
N ASN A 9 0.11 -8.26 -3.00
CA ASN A 9 -0.73 -7.12 -2.64
C ASN A 9 -0.84 -6.92 -1.12
N MET A 10 -1.16 -5.70 -0.71
CA MET A 10 -1.68 -5.41 0.62
C MET A 10 -3.10 -6.01 0.74
N ALA A 11 -3.33 -6.82 1.77
CA ALA A 11 -4.64 -7.39 2.10
C ALA A 11 -5.31 -6.61 3.25
N LYS A 12 -4.50 -6.12 4.20
CA LYS A 12 -4.93 -5.27 5.30
C LYS A 12 -3.99 -4.05 5.38
N PRO A 13 -4.51 -2.83 5.55
CA PRO A 13 -5.91 -2.45 5.31
C PRO A 13 -6.33 -2.78 3.87
N VAL A 14 -7.63 -2.98 3.63
CA VAL A 14 -8.13 -3.36 2.29
C VAL A 14 -7.83 -2.23 1.30
N PRO A 15 -7.04 -2.46 0.23
CA PRO A 15 -6.73 -1.39 -0.70
C PRO A 15 -7.84 -1.16 -1.74
N ARG A 16 -7.82 0.02 -2.36
CA ARG A 16 -8.65 0.40 -3.50
C ARG A 16 -8.62 -0.67 -4.58
N GLY A 17 -9.79 -1.12 -5.03
CA GLY A 17 -9.90 -2.16 -6.06
C GLY A 17 -9.71 -3.60 -5.56
N TYR A 18 -9.55 -3.80 -4.24
CA TYR A 18 -9.51 -5.11 -3.61
C TYR A 18 -10.77 -5.38 -2.79
N TYR A 19 -11.36 -6.56 -2.99
CA TYR A 19 -12.54 -7.01 -2.27
C TYR A 19 -12.28 -8.42 -1.73
N HIS A 20 -11.81 -8.53 -0.48
CA HIS A 20 -11.57 -9.82 0.18
C HIS A 20 -11.78 -9.76 1.71
N PRO A 21 -12.28 -10.84 2.36
CA PRO A 21 -13.10 -11.93 1.83
C PRO A 21 -14.59 -11.65 2.06
N GLN A 22 -15.37 -11.64 0.98
CA GLN A 22 -16.82 -11.76 1.06
C GLN A 22 -17.20 -13.11 1.70
N PRO A 23 -18.36 -13.23 2.35
CA PRO A 23 -18.89 -14.52 2.77
C PRO A 23 -18.95 -15.48 1.56
N LYS A 24 -18.46 -16.71 1.72
CA LYS A 24 -18.58 -17.76 0.68
C LYS A 24 -20.06 -17.87 0.26
N GLY A 25 -20.38 -17.55 -1.00
CA GLY A 25 -21.72 -17.70 -1.56
C GLY A 25 -22.46 -16.42 -1.97
N ALA A 26 -21.88 -15.23 -1.78
CA ALA A 26 -22.46 -13.99 -2.27
C ALA A 26 -22.46 -13.94 -3.83
N LYS A 27 -23.58 -14.30 -4.45
CA LYS A 27 -23.78 -14.14 -5.90
C LYS A 27 -23.84 -12.64 -6.22
N GLY A 28 -23.02 -12.17 -7.17
CA GLY A 28 -23.03 -10.78 -7.66
C GLY A 28 -21.99 -9.84 -7.05
N ALA A 29 -21.10 -10.31 -6.18
CA ALA A 29 -20.04 -9.46 -5.62
C ALA A 29 -18.99 -9.07 -6.69
N PRO A 30 -18.48 -7.82 -6.68
CA PRO A 30 -17.34 -7.42 -7.50
C PRO A 30 -16.14 -8.33 -7.21
N LYS A 31 -15.58 -8.95 -8.24
CA LYS A 31 -14.33 -9.71 -8.09
C LYS A 31 -13.21 -8.72 -7.77
N ALA A 32 -12.25 -9.13 -6.93
CA ALA A 32 -11.01 -8.38 -6.76
C ALA A 32 -10.38 -8.11 -8.13
N ASP A 33 -9.98 -6.86 -8.36
CA ASP A 33 -9.34 -6.49 -9.62
C ASP A 33 -7.99 -7.21 -9.72
N GLY A 34 -7.83 -8.09 -10.72
CA GLY A 34 -6.58 -8.85 -10.91
C GLY A 34 -5.34 -7.96 -11.04
N GLY A 35 -5.50 -6.71 -11.49
CA GLY A 35 -4.42 -5.73 -11.59
C GLY A 35 -3.90 -5.22 -10.24
N ILE A 36 -4.61 -5.45 -9.14
CA ILE A 36 -4.19 -5.03 -7.78
C ILE A 36 -2.86 -5.67 -7.36
N ARG A 37 -2.58 -6.88 -7.86
CA ARG A 37 -1.44 -7.69 -7.42
C ARG A 37 -0.21 -7.56 -8.33
N GLY A 38 -0.35 -6.97 -9.53
CA GLY A 38 0.76 -6.80 -10.47
C GLY A 38 1.66 -5.59 -10.15
N PRO A 39 2.61 -5.24 -11.02
CA PRO A 39 3.32 -3.96 -10.96
C PRO A 39 2.38 -2.75 -11.13
N ALA A 40 2.80 -1.58 -10.72
CA ALA A 40 2.09 -0.33 -10.90
C ALA A 40 2.60 0.43 -12.14
N GLU A 41 1.66 0.96 -12.92
CA GLU A 41 1.88 1.89 -14.04
C GLU A 41 1.72 3.36 -13.61
N GLN A 42 1.07 3.58 -12.48
CA GLN A 42 0.82 4.90 -11.90
C GLN A 42 0.56 4.76 -10.39
N LEU A 43 0.58 5.89 -9.66
CA LEU A 43 0.29 5.90 -8.22
C LEU A 43 -1.08 5.29 -7.94
N CYS A 44 -1.17 4.51 -6.86
CA CYS A 44 -2.36 3.74 -6.50
C CYS A 44 -2.94 2.87 -7.64
N LYS A 45 -2.12 2.55 -8.67
CA LYS A 45 -2.55 1.87 -9.89
C LYS A 45 -3.70 2.58 -10.63
N GLY A 46 -3.87 3.87 -10.36
CA GLY A 46 -4.99 4.71 -10.82
C GLY A 46 -6.35 4.20 -10.41
N LYS A 47 -6.41 3.42 -9.33
CA LYS A 47 -7.69 3.08 -8.73
C LYS A 47 -8.28 4.34 -8.09
N PRO A 48 -9.57 4.61 -8.34
CA PRO A 48 -10.23 5.77 -7.77
C PRO A 48 -10.23 5.67 -6.24
N VAL A 49 -10.37 6.82 -5.59
CA VAL A 49 -10.59 6.91 -4.14
C VAL A 49 -11.70 5.94 -3.72
N GLY A 50 -11.40 5.10 -2.72
CA GLY A 50 -12.31 4.09 -2.21
C GLY A 50 -13.04 4.52 -0.94
N GLU A 51 -13.69 3.56 -0.30
CA GLU A 51 -14.30 3.74 1.02
C GLU A 51 -13.24 3.91 2.11
N ILE A 52 -13.60 4.57 3.21
CA ILE A 52 -12.73 4.63 4.39
C ILE A 52 -12.71 3.26 5.06
N VAL A 53 -11.58 2.57 5.00
CA VAL A 53 -11.45 1.18 5.50
C VAL A 53 -10.97 1.09 6.94
N GLY A 54 -10.72 2.23 7.58
CA GLY A 54 -10.35 2.31 8.99
C GLY A 54 -10.20 3.74 9.47
N THR A 55 -10.39 3.94 10.77
CA THR A 55 -10.13 5.20 11.47
C THR A 55 -9.05 4.97 12.51
N TYR A 56 -8.00 5.79 12.49
CA TYR A 56 -6.82 5.61 13.32
C TYR A 56 -6.49 6.88 14.08
N LYS A 57 -6.12 6.73 15.35
CA LYS A 57 -5.67 7.86 16.18
C LYS A 57 -4.18 8.15 15.95
N ALA A 58 -3.77 9.39 16.12
CA ALA A 58 -2.35 9.70 16.20
C ALA A 58 -1.64 8.82 17.25
N GLY A 59 -0.39 8.41 16.95
CA GLY A 59 0.37 7.49 17.80
C GLY A 59 -0.06 6.01 17.76
N SER A 60 -1.25 5.72 17.23
CA SER A 60 -1.74 4.34 17.07
C SER A 60 -1.08 3.62 15.90
N THR A 61 -1.30 2.31 15.80
CA THR A 61 -0.69 1.45 14.79
C THR A 61 -1.72 1.00 13.76
N ILE A 62 -1.35 1.08 12.49
CA ILE A 62 -2.02 0.40 11.38
C ILE A 62 -1.40 -0.99 11.23
N ASP A 63 -2.19 -2.03 11.42
CA ASP A 63 -1.78 -3.40 11.12
C ASP A 63 -1.86 -3.63 9.60
N VAL A 64 -0.72 -4.01 9.03
CA VAL A 64 -0.59 -4.35 7.62
C VAL A 64 -0.43 -5.86 7.46
N GLU A 65 -1.17 -6.42 6.52
CA GLU A 65 -0.95 -7.77 6.01
C GLU A 65 -0.71 -7.73 4.51
N ILE A 66 0.35 -8.40 4.06
CA ILE A 66 0.75 -8.54 2.65
C ILE A 66 0.53 -10.00 2.26
N GLU A 67 -0.15 -10.23 1.15
CA GLU A 67 -0.42 -11.55 0.61
C GLU A 67 -0.03 -11.66 -0.86
N GLY A 68 -0.01 -12.88 -1.37
CA GLY A 68 0.40 -13.19 -2.73
C GLY A 68 1.29 -14.44 -2.77
N THR A 69 1.61 -14.86 -3.99
CA THR A 69 2.23 -16.17 -4.25
C THR A 69 3.66 -16.05 -4.76
N ALA A 70 4.17 -14.85 -5.00
CA ALA A 70 5.52 -14.69 -5.51
C ALA A 70 6.20 -13.46 -4.90
N PRO A 71 6.96 -13.70 -3.82
CA PRO A 71 7.60 -12.65 -3.07
C PRO A 71 8.87 -12.11 -3.72
N HIS A 72 9.30 -12.64 -4.88
CA HIS A 72 10.46 -12.15 -5.65
C HIS A 72 11.71 -11.88 -4.80
N ASP A 73 12.12 -12.87 -4.00
CA ASP A 73 13.24 -12.80 -3.05
C ASP A 73 13.15 -11.64 -2.03
N GLY A 74 11.94 -11.15 -1.80
CA GLY A 74 11.64 -10.01 -0.94
C GLY A 74 11.88 -8.69 -1.65
N GLY A 75 12.47 -7.74 -0.93
CA GLY A 75 12.77 -6.40 -1.39
C GLY A 75 12.46 -5.35 -0.34
N HIS A 76 12.27 -4.13 -0.80
CA HIS A 76 12.14 -2.95 0.05
C HIS A 76 10.71 -2.43 -0.01
N CYS A 77 10.08 -2.26 1.15
CA CYS A 77 8.80 -1.59 1.24
C CYS A 77 8.92 -0.24 1.92
N GLN A 78 8.06 0.67 1.47
CA GLN A 78 7.77 1.91 2.16
C GLN A 78 6.27 1.98 2.44
N PHE A 79 5.94 2.43 3.64
CA PHE A 79 4.58 2.78 4.05
C PHE A 79 4.50 4.28 4.19
N ALA A 80 3.51 4.89 3.56
CA ALA A 80 3.40 6.34 3.47
C ALA A 80 1.97 6.83 3.65
N ILE A 81 1.83 8.09 4.06
CA ILE A 81 0.57 8.81 4.14
C ILE A 81 0.56 9.93 3.10
N SER A 82 -0.58 10.16 2.48
CA SER A 82 -0.85 11.30 1.62
C SER A 82 -2.19 11.93 1.99
N TYR A 83 -2.25 13.26 2.01
CA TYR A 83 -3.49 14.01 2.24
C TYR A 83 -4.12 14.53 0.94
N ASP A 84 -3.38 14.50 -0.17
CA ASP A 84 -3.77 15.05 -1.48
C ASP A 84 -3.76 13.99 -2.61
N ASP A 85 -3.49 12.73 -2.26
CA ASP A 85 -3.32 11.57 -3.15
C ASP A 85 -2.15 11.69 -4.15
N LYS A 86 -1.28 12.69 -3.99
CA LYS A 86 -0.20 13.04 -4.93
C LYS A 86 1.17 13.05 -4.25
N THR A 87 1.24 13.63 -3.06
CA THR A 87 2.45 13.73 -2.25
C THR A 87 2.38 12.75 -1.09
N TYR A 88 3.35 11.85 -1.03
CA TYR A 88 3.39 10.76 -0.07
C TYR A 88 4.60 10.92 0.84
N VAL A 89 4.35 10.97 2.15
CA VAL A 89 5.38 11.05 3.18
C VAL A 89 5.56 9.67 3.81
N VAL A 90 6.78 9.15 3.73
CA VAL A 90 7.13 7.84 4.30
C VAL A 90 7.13 7.92 5.82
N ILE A 91 6.41 6.98 6.45
CA ILE A 91 6.33 6.83 7.90
C ILE A 91 6.94 5.52 8.40
N LYS A 92 7.20 4.55 7.51
CA LYS A 92 7.94 3.33 7.83
C LYS A 92 8.62 2.72 6.61
N ASP A 93 9.86 2.28 6.80
CA ASP A 93 10.60 1.47 5.83
C ASP A 93 10.73 0.02 6.34
N VAL A 94 10.66 -0.95 5.44
CA VAL A 94 11.03 -2.35 5.69
C VAL A 94 12.02 -2.76 4.61
N MET A 95 13.26 -3.05 5.01
CA MET A 95 14.34 -3.32 4.07
C MET A 95 14.54 -4.82 3.84
N LYS A 96 14.89 -5.20 2.61
CA LYS A 96 15.32 -6.53 2.16
C LYS A 96 14.26 -7.64 2.20
N ASP A 97 13.57 -7.84 3.31
CA ASP A 97 12.73 -9.02 3.52
C ASP A 97 11.23 -8.74 3.33
N CYS A 98 10.86 -7.55 2.84
CA CYS A 98 9.45 -7.20 2.70
C CYS A 98 8.75 -8.03 1.61
N ALA A 99 7.49 -8.37 1.86
CA ALA A 99 6.65 -9.24 1.01
C ALA A 99 7.11 -10.70 0.94
N ASP A 100 8.28 -11.04 1.48
CA ASP A 100 8.77 -12.42 1.64
C ASP A 100 8.65 -12.91 3.09
N LYS A 101 9.69 -12.69 3.90
CA LYS A 101 9.70 -13.09 5.32
C LYS A 101 8.89 -12.14 6.18
N VAL A 102 8.78 -10.88 5.76
CA VAL A 102 7.98 -9.84 6.43
C VAL A 102 6.70 -9.60 5.64
N LYS A 103 5.63 -10.28 6.05
CA LYS A 103 4.27 -10.14 5.49
C LYS A 103 3.27 -9.48 6.44
N LYS A 104 3.62 -9.34 7.72
CA LYS A 104 2.82 -8.62 8.72
C LYS A 104 3.65 -7.49 9.29
N VAL A 105 3.13 -6.26 9.22
CA VAL A 105 3.85 -5.07 9.64
C VAL A 105 2.94 -4.19 10.47
N GLN A 106 3.44 -3.77 11.62
CA GLN A 106 2.81 -2.73 12.43
C GLN A 106 3.40 -1.38 12.04
N VAL A 107 2.58 -0.50 11.46
CA VAL A 107 2.98 0.85 11.03
C VAL A 107 2.41 1.86 12.00
N GLN A 108 3.26 2.46 12.84
CA GLN A 108 2.84 3.47 13.79
C GLN A 108 2.61 4.82 13.08
N LEU A 109 1.47 5.45 13.35
CA LEU A 109 1.23 6.84 12.94
C LEU A 109 2.01 7.78 13.87
N PRO A 110 2.64 8.84 13.33
CA PRO A 110 3.27 9.86 14.16
C PRO A 110 2.29 10.47 15.18
N ASP A 111 2.77 10.81 16.37
CA ASP A 111 1.93 11.37 17.44
C ASP A 111 1.33 12.75 17.10
N ASN A 112 2.00 13.53 16.24
CA ASN A 112 1.55 14.87 15.83
C ASN A 112 1.00 14.90 14.38
N ILE A 113 0.56 13.75 13.86
CA ILE A 113 -0.03 13.67 12.52
C ILE A 113 -1.34 14.51 12.45
N PRO A 114 -1.58 15.28 11.37
CA PRO A 114 -2.81 16.06 11.23
C PRO A 114 -4.06 15.19 11.13
N SER A 115 -5.16 15.70 11.70
CA SER A 115 -6.50 15.14 11.49
C SER A 115 -6.91 15.16 10.01
N ALA A 116 -7.57 14.10 9.56
CA ALA A 116 -8.20 14.07 8.26
C ALA A 116 -9.41 13.14 8.22
N LYS A 117 -10.51 13.64 7.64
CA LYS A 117 -11.66 12.79 7.28
C LYS A 117 -11.27 11.71 6.25
N ARG A 118 -10.22 11.97 5.48
CA ARG A 118 -9.65 11.06 4.49
C ARG A 118 -8.17 11.37 4.28
N ALA A 119 -7.35 10.35 4.37
CA ALA A 119 -5.97 10.31 3.91
C ALA A 119 -5.72 8.97 3.19
N THR A 120 -4.75 8.95 2.30
CA THR A 120 -4.33 7.75 1.60
C THR A 120 -3.16 7.11 2.36
N PHE A 121 -3.34 5.86 2.78
CA PHE A 121 -2.26 5.01 3.26
C PHE A 121 -1.73 4.16 2.11
N ALA A 122 -0.46 4.29 1.78
CA ALA A 122 0.18 3.59 0.69
C ALA A 122 1.15 2.53 1.21
N TRP A 123 1.05 1.32 0.66
CA TRP A 123 2.12 0.34 0.64
C TRP A 123 2.78 0.39 -0.73
N ALA A 124 4.09 0.64 -0.76
CA ALA A 124 4.92 0.52 -1.94
C ALA A 124 5.97 -0.57 -1.72
N TRP A 125 6.29 -1.32 -2.76
CA TRP A 125 7.30 -2.38 -2.72
C TRP A 125 8.11 -2.42 -4.02
N ILE A 126 9.44 -2.45 -3.88
CA ILE A 126 10.36 -2.74 -4.97
C ILE A 126 10.98 -4.10 -4.68
N ASN A 127 10.71 -5.07 -5.56
CA ASN A 127 11.19 -6.44 -5.39
C ASN A 127 12.71 -6.57 -5.62
N ALA A 128 13.33 -7.57 -5.00
CA ALA A 128 14.77 -7.82 -5.10
C ALA A 128 15.13 -8.84 -6.20
N GLY A 129 14.27 -9.81 -6.48
CA GLY A 129 14.51 -10.90 -7.42
C GLY A 129 13.73 -10.75 -8.72
N GLY A 130 14.30 -11.24 -9.83
CA GLY A 130 13.66 -11.17 -11.15
C GLY A 130 13.76 -9.78 -11.79
N GLN A 131 12.67 -9.33 -12.44
CA GLN A 131 12.60 -7.98 -13.01
C GLN A 131 12.30 -6.98 -11.90
N TYR A 132 13.14 -5.96 -11.71
CA TYR A 132 12.88 -4.90 -10.74
C TYR A 132 11.62 -4.13 -11.13
N GLN A 133 10.59 -4.28 -10.30
CA GLN A 133 9.26 -3.75 -10.54
C GLN A 133 8.78 -3.01 -9.30
N TYR A 134 7.95 -2.01 -9.53
CA TYR A 134 7.33 -1.25 -8.47
C TYR A 134 5.88 -1.68 -8.28
N TYR A 135 5.55 -2.06 -7.06
CA TYR A 135 4.21 -2.41 -6.63
C TYR A 135 3.70 -1.30 -5.72
N MET A 136 2.42 -0.97 -5.86
CA MET A 136 1.77 -0.01 -4.99
C MET A 136 0.31 -0.35 -4.78
N ASN A 137 -0.12 -0.38 -3.53
CA ASN A 137 -1.53 -0.40 -3.18
C ASN A 137 -1.83 0.75 -2.22
N CYS A 138 -3.02 1.31 -2.34
CA CYS A 138 -3.49 2.43 -1.54
C CYS A 138 -4.78 2.05 -0.85
N ALA A 139 -4.92 2.41 0.43
CA ALA A 139 -6.14 2.29 1.20
C ALA A 139 -6.53 3.68 1.70
N ASP A 140 -7.81 4.02 1.65
CA ASP A 140 -8.30 5.27 2.21
C ASP A 140 -8.66 5.09 3.68
N ILE A 141 -8.13 5.96 4.54
CA ILE A 141 -8.31 5.90 6.00
C ILE A 141 -8.74 7.26 6.53
N ALA A 142 -9.38 7.28 7.70
CA ALA A 142 -9.56 8.50 8.47
C ALA A 142 -8.50 8.56 9.59
N ILE A 143 -8.05 9.77 9.90
CA ILE A 143 -7.04 10.02 10.94
C ILE A 143 -7.63 10.99 11.96
N GLU A 144 -7.70 10.53 13.20
CA GLU A 144 -7.99 11.34 14.39
C GLU A 144 -6.66 11.83 14.96
N GLY A 145 -6.22 13.00 14.48
CA GLY A 145 -4.93 13.59 14.81
C GLY A 145 -5.05 14.99 15.42
N SER A 146 -3.95 15.73 15.40
CA SER A 146 -3.90 17.11 15.90
C SER A 146 -4.49 18.10 14.89
N GLU A 147 -5.23 19.11 15.37
CA GLU A 147 -5.75 20.20 14.51
C GLU A 147 -4.62 21.05 13.92
N ASN A 148 -3.53 21.21 14.66
CA ASN A 148 -2.31 21.89 14.23
C ASN A 148 -1.17 20.90 13.93
N GLY A 149 -1.53 19.66 13.62
CA GLY A 149 -0.57 18.61 13.29
C GLY A 149 0.18 18.92 12.01
N SER A 150 1.37 18.34 11.86
CA SER A 150 2.10 18.36 10.60
C SER A 150 2.74 17.00 10.34
N LEU A 151 2.80 16.63 9.06
CA LEU A 151 3.47 15.42 8.64
C LEU A 151 4.65 15.82 7.75
N SER A 152 5.86 15.62 8.27
CA SER A 152 7.11 15.83 7.54
C SER A 152 7.93 14.54 7.53
N GLY A 153 8.69 14.34 6.47
CA GLY A 153 9.46 13.12 6.28
C GLY A 153 9.98 13.00 4.86
N LYS A 154 10.57 11.84 4.56
CA LYS A 154 11.06 11.54 3.22
C LYS A 154 9.87 11.39 2.26
N LYS A 155 10.02 11.91 1.04
CA LYS A 155 9.09 11.61 -0.05
C LYS A 155 9.18 10.13 -0.39
N LEU A 156 8.04 9.49 -0.64
CA LEU A 156 7.96 8.12 -1.14
C LEU A 156 8.83 7.96 -2.39
N LEU A 157 9.70 6.97 -2.38
CA LEU A 157 10.49 6.60 -3.55
C LEU A 157 9.56 5.99 -4.59
N VAL A 158 9.56 6.58 -5.78
CA VAL A 158 8.88 6.03 -6.95
C VAL A 158 9.97 5.72 -7.98
N ALA A 159 10.17 4.44 -8.23
CA ALA A 159 11.16 3.90 -9.17
C ALA A 159 10.47 2.85 -10.03
N ASN A 160 10.96 2.53 -11.23
CA ASN A 160 10.58 1.32 -11.97
C ASN A 160 9.06 1.06 -12.10
N ILE A 161 8.26 2.14 -12.14
CA ILE A 161 6.88 2.11 -12.60
C ILE A 161 6.90 1.75 -14.08
N LEU A 162 5.98 0.90 -14.54
CA LEU A 162 5.87 0.56 -15.96
C LEU A 162 5.60 1.84 -16.77
N GLY A 163 6.53 2.18 -17.67
CA GLY A 163 6.50 3.43 -18.45
C GLY A 163 7.11 4.66 -17.77
N GLY A 164 7.57 4.53 -16.53
CA GLY A 164 8.28 5.58 -15.78
C GLY A 164 9.80 5.56 -15.98
N PRO A 165 10.53 6.56 -15.43
CA PRO A 165 11.98 6.56 -15.44
C PRO A 165 12.54 5.32 -14.73
N ARG A 166 13.42 4.60 -15.42
CA ARG A 166 14.24 3.54 -14.82
C ARG A 166 15.41 4.21 -14.11
N ILE A 167 15.52 4.00 -12.81
CA ILE A 167 16.65 4.43 -11.98
C ILE A 167 17.43 3.21 -11.51
#